data_AF-C7HTQ6-F1
#
_entry.id   AF-C7HTQ6-F1
#
_cell.length_a   1.000
_cell.length_b   1.000
_cell.length_c   1.000
_cell.angle_alpha   90.00
_cell.angle_beta   90.00
_cell.angle_gamma   90.00
#
_symmetry.space_group_name_H-M   'P 1'
#
loop_
_entity.id
_entity.type
_entity.pdbx_description
1 polymer ?
#
loop_
_entity_poly.entity_id
_entity_poly.type
_entity_poly.pdbx_seq_one_letter_code
_entity_poly.pdbx_strand_id
1 'polypeptide(L)'
;MVKIYIPKYEDLWFRERLLSDPDTMSYNNAWGGTIDFPESKWQRWYNYWIEKPDGKRLYRYLIDENNNFVGEIAYHLDEIENKYLANIIIYSKYRGNGYGREGLKLLCCLAKNNGLRSLYDSIALDNSAIKIFLDCGFTEDYRTKDIVMLKKDLE
;
A
#
# COMPACT_ATOMS: atom_id res chain seq x y z
N MET A 1 -13.01 -12.37 -2.28
CA MET A 1 -12.93 -11.37 -1.19
C MET A 1 -11.54 -11.41 -0.55
N VAL A 2 -11.02 -10.28 -0.08
CA VAL A 2 -9.80 -10.23 0.75
C VAL A 2 -10.06 -9.78 2.18
N LYS A 3 -9.20 -10.22 3.11
CA LYS A 3 -9.19 -9.80 4.52
C LYS A 3 -7.83 -9.23 4.90
N ILE A 4 -7.80 -8.42 5.94
CA ILE A 4 -6.56 -7.88 6.51
C ILE A 4 -5.89 -8.91 7.44
N TYR A 5 -4.58 -8.94 7.42
CA TYR A 5 -3.75 -9.76 8.30
C TYR A 5 -2.60 -8.91 8.85
N ILE A 6 -2.32 -9.02 10.16
CA ILE A 6 -1.15 -8.41 10.78
C ILE A 6 0.02 -9.37 10.57
N PRO A 7 1.04 -9.01 9.76
CA PRO A 7 2.20 -9.87 9.54
C PRO A 7 2.87 -10.24 10.86
N LYS A 8 3.25 -11.51 11.03
CA LYS A 8 4.26 -11.89 12.00
C LYS A 8 5.64 -11.64 11.42
N TYR A 9 6.66 -11.70 12.28
CA TYR A 9 8.05 -11.53 11.85
C TYR A 9 8.44 -12.56 10.78
N GLU A 10 8.05 -13.81 10.99
CA GLU A 10 8.30 -14.90 10.05
C GLU A 10 7.53 -14.78 8.73
N ASP A 11 6.51 -13.92 8.63
CA ASP A 11 5.75 -13.74 7.38
C ASP A 11 6.44 -12.78 6.39
N LEU A 12 7.54 -12.13 6.79
CA LEU A 12 8.22 -11.11 5.98
C LEU A 12 8.86 -11.64 4.69
N TRP A 13 9.00 -12.96 4.55
CA TRP A 13 9.34 -13.62 3.28
C TRP A 13 8.36 -13.20 2.17
N PHE A 14 7.09 -12.93 2.51
CA PHE A 14 6.10 -12.54 1.52
C PHE A 14 6.34 -11.12 1.01
N ARG A 15 6.71 -10.18 1.89
CA ARG A 15 7.11 -8.83 1.48
C ARG A 15 8.37 -8.89 0.60
N GLU A 16 9.36 -9.67 0.99
CA GLU A 16 10.57 -9.87 0.17
C GLU A 16 10.19 -10.39 -1.23
N ARG A 17 9.29 -11.38 -1.31
CA ARG A 17 8.78 -11.90 -2.57
C ARG A 17 8.03 -10.85 -3.40
N LEU A 18 7.17 -10.02 -2.79
CA LEU A 18 6.47 -8.95 -3.50
C LEU A 18 7.44 -7.94 -4.12
N LEU A 19 8.44 -7.52 -3.35
CA LEU A 19 9.38 -6.47 -3.74
C LEU A 19 10.44 -6.94 -4.73
N SER A 20 10.73 -8.24 -4.77
CA SER A 20 11.66 -8.86 -5.72
C SER A 20 11.02 -9.31 -7.03
N ASP A 21 9.68 -9.33 -7.13
CA ASP A 21 8.96 -9.76 -8.33
C ASP A 21 8.86 -8.61 -9.37
N PRO A 22 9.50 -8.72 -10.56
CA PRO A 22 9.55 -7.64 -11.53
C PRO A 22 8.16 -7.24 -12.07
N ASP A 23 7.26 -8.20 -12.26
CA ASP A 23 5.90 -7.91 -12.72
C ASP A 23 5.11 -7.14 -11.65
N THR A 24 5.30 -7.49 -10.38
CA THR A 24 4.71 -6.78 -9.25
C THR A 24 5.26 -5.36 -9.16
N MET A 25 6.57 -5.21 -9.29
CA MET A 25 7.25 -3.91 -9.16
C MET A 25 7.38 -3.13 -10.48
N SER A 26 6.70 -3.56 -11.55
CA SER A 26 6.74 -2.90 -12.87
C SER A 26 6.33 -1.42 -12.83
N TYR A 27 5.44 -1.03 -11.91
CA TYR A 27 5.08 0.36 -11.67
C TYR A 27 6.25 1.21 -11.13
N ASN A 28 7.28 0.57 -10.57
CA ASN A 28 8.44 1.22 -9.98
C ASN A 28 9.64 1.30 -10.95
N ASN A 29 9.48 0.87 -12.22
CA ASN A 29 10.58 0.79 -13.19
C ASN A 29 11.32 2.14 -13.39
N ALA A 30 10.61 3.26 -13.38
CA ALA A 30 11.20 4.60 -13.48
C ALA A 30 12.07 4.98 -12.26
N TRP A 31 11.96 4.25 -11.14
CA TRP A 31 12.66 4.49 -9.87
C TRP A 31 13.52 3.30 -9.43
N GLY A 32 13.94 2.45 -10.37
CA GLY A 32 14.87 1.34 -10.11
C GLY A 32 14.23 -0.06 -10.07
N GLY A 33 12.91 -0.17 -10.24
CA GLY A 33 12.22 -1.45 -10.37
C GLY A 33 12.08 -2.20 -9.05
N THR A 34 12.58 -3.43 -8.99
CA THR A 34 12.51 -4.27 -7.78
C THR A 34 13.31 -3.69 -6.62
N ILE A 35 12.92 -4.02 -5.40
CA ILE A 35 13.56 -3.53 -4.17
C ILE A 35 14.10 -4.72 -3.37
N ASP A 36 15.41 -4.70 -3.10
CA ASP A 36 16.03 -5.69 -2.22
C ASP A 36 15.55 -5.54 -0.78
N PHE A 37 14.87 -6.57 -0.28
CA PHE A 37 14.39 -6.65 1.11
C PHE A 37 14.83 -7.96 1.80
N PRO A 38 16.15 -8.20 1.90
CA PRO A 38 16.68 -9.41 2.52
C PRO A 38 16.39 -9.46 4.02
N GLU A 39 16.48 -10.67 4.61
CA GLU A 39 16.28 -10.92 6.04
C GLU A 39 17.06 -9.97 6.96
N SER A 40 18.25 -9.51 6.56
CA SER A 40 19.05 -8.54 7.32
C SER A 40 18.35 -7.20 7.56
N LYS A 41 17.33 -6.84 6.75
CA LYS A 41 16.51 -5.64 6.91
C LYS A 41 15.23 -5.89 7.72
N TRP A 42 14.82 -7.15 7.91
CA TRP A 42 13.52 -7.50 8.46
C TRP A 42 13.30 -6.97 9.87
N GLN A 43 14.25 -7.17 10.79
CA GLN A 43 14.08 -6.75 12.19
C GLN A 43 13.86 -5.24 12.33
N ARG A 44 14.69 -4.43 11.66
CA ARG A 44 14.54 -2.97 11.68
C ARG A 44 13.19 -2.56 11.09
N TRP A 45 12.79 -3.16 9.97
CA TRP A 45 11.54 -2.85 9.30
C TRP A 45 10.32 -3.27 10.14
N TYR A 46 10.33 -4.47 10.71
CA TYR A 46 9.25 -5.03 11.53
C TYR A 46 9.01 -4.20 12.79
N ASN A 47 10.08 -3.82 13.49
CA ASN A 47 9.99 -2.96 14.66
C ASN A 47 9.36 -1.60 14.31
N TYR A 48 9.74 -1.04 13.17
CA TYR A 48 9.27 0.26 12.73
C TYR A 48 7.80 0.25 12.27
N TRP A 49 7.38 -0.77 11.52
CA TRP A 49 6.05 -0.84 10.89
C TRP A 49 5.00 -1.61 11.71
N ILE A 50 5.40 -2.60 12.52
CA ILE A 50 4.49 -3.57 13.14
C ILE A 50 4.53 -3.50 14.68
N GLU A 51 5.70 -3.63 15.33
CA GLU A 51 5.75 -3.73 16.80
C GLU A 51 5.59 -2.41 17.54
N LYS A 52 6.15 -1.31 17.00
CA LYS A 52 6.17 0.00 17.66
C LYS A 52 5.58 1.10 16.77
N PRO A 53 4.30 0.98 16.35
CA PRO A 53 3.66 2.04 15.59
C PRO A 53 3.44 3.25 16.50
N ASP A 54 3.93 4.40 16.08
CA ASP A 54 3.76 5.69 16.76
C ASP A 54 2.44 6.40 16.41
N GLY A 55 1.48 5.64 15.88
CA GLY A 55 0.21 6.14 15.33
C GLY A 55 0.33 6.79 13.95
N LYS A 56 1.55 7.06 13.45
CA LYS A 56 1.79 7.72 12.16
C LYS A 56 1.87 6.75 10.99
N ARG A 57 1.73 5.45 11.22
CA ARG A 57 1.83 4.43 10.17
C ARG A 57 1.05 3.18 10.50
N LEU A 58 0.70 2.45 9.46
CA LEU A 58 0.03 1.17 9.52
C LEU A 58 0.48 0.31 8.35
N TYR A 59 0.64 -0.99 8.57
CA TYR A 59 0.95 -1.95 7.52
C TYR A 59 0.18 -3.26 7.76
N ARG A 60 -0.45 -3.82 6.72
CA ARG A 60 -1.17 -5.09 6.75
C ARG A 60 -0.92 -5.88 5.46
N TYR A 61 -0.90 -7.20 5.58
CA TYR A 61 -1.10 -8.06 4.42
C TYR A 61 -2.58 -8.19 4.08
N LEU A 62 -2.83 -8.50 2.80
CA LEU A 62 -4.11 -8.97 2.31
C LEU A 62 -4.04 -10.49 2.12
N ILE A 63 -5.05 -11.18 2.64
CA ILE A 63 -5.24 -12.62 2.44
C ILE A 63 -6.54 -12.90 1.68
N ASP A 64 -6.52 -13.89 0.79
CA ASP A 64 -7.73 -14.39 0.12
C ASP A 64 -8.52 -15.37 1.02
N GLU A 65 -9.60 -15.93 0.47
CA GLU A 65 -10.47 -16.88 1.16
C GLU A 65 -9.79 -18.22 1.51
N ASN A 66 -8.69 -18.54 0.83
CA ASN A 66 -7.88 -19.73 1.07
C ASN A 66 -6.67 -19.43 1.99
N ASN A 67 -6.63 -18.24 2.61
CA ASN A 67 -5.52 -17.74 3.42
C ASN A 67 -4.19 -17.58 2.67
N ASN A 68 -4.22 -17.43 1.33
CA ASN A 68 -3.01 -17.07 0.60
C ASN A 68 -2.72 -15.59 0.79
N PHE A 69 -1.46 -15.22 1.01
CA PHE A 69 -1.03 -13.83 0.92
C PHE A 69 -1.12 -13.34 -0.54
N VAL A 70 -1.89 -12.27 -0.78
CA VAL A 70 -2.15 -11.74 -2.12
C VAL A 70 -1.63 -10.33 -2.36
N GLY A 71 -1.26 -9.61 -1.30
CA GLY A 71 -0.73 -8.26 -1.40
C GLY A 71 -0.54 -7.61 -0.04
N GLU A 72 -0.26 -6.31 -0.05
CA GLU A 72 -0.10 -5.47 1.12
C GLU A 72 -0.86 -4.15 0.96
N ILE A 73 -1.27 -3.60 2.09
CA ILE A 73 -1.77 -2.23 2.22
C ILE A 73 -1.06 -1.55 3.38
N ALA A 74 -0.78 -0.27 3.22
CA ALA A 74 -0.18 0.54 4.27
C ALA A 74 -0.60 1.99 4.17
N TYR A 75 -0.44 2.74 5.24
CA TYR A 75 -0.32 4.19 5.17
C TYR A 75 0.83 4.67 6.05
N HIS A 76 1.37 5.83 5.74
CA HIS A 76 2.34 6.51 6.61
C HIS A 76 2.24 8.03 6.48
N LEU A 77 2.59 8.76 7.53
CA LEU A 77 2.73 10.21 7.49
C LEU A 77 3.99 10.58 6.71
N ASP A 78 3.80 11.32 5.62
CA ASP A 78 4.84 12.15 5.05
C ASP A 78 4.95 13.42 5.91
N GLU A 79 6.07 13.60 6.61
CA GLU A 79 6.26 14.72 7.53
C GLU A 79 6.58 16.05 6.80
N ILE A 80 7.00 15.99 5.53
CA ILE A 80 7.32 17.17 4.74
C ILE A 80 6.01 17.82 4.27
N GLU A 81 5.11 17.03 3.71
CA GLU A 81 3.81 17.51 3.23
C GLU A 81 2.71 17.47 4.29
N ASN A 82 2.97 16.83 5.44
CA ASN A 82 2.01 16.58 6.50
C ASN A 82 0.74 15.85 5.99
N LYS A 83 0.96 14.82 5.16
CA LYS A 83 -0.10 14.00 4.53
C LYS A 83 0.09 12.54 4.84
N TYR A 84 -1.00 11.81 5.07
CA TYR A 84 -0.96 10.36 5.16
C TYR A 84 -1.04 9.74 3.77
N LEU A 85 0.08 9.17 3.31
CA LEU A 85 0.19 8.51 2.02
C LEU A 85 -0.23 7.05 2.12
N ALA A 86 -1.19 6.65 1.29
CA ALA A 86 -1.59 5.28 1.08
C ALA A 86 -0.52 4.52 0.29
N ASN A 87 -0.48 3.21 0.50
CA ASN A 87 0.31 2.28 -0.30
C ASN A 87 -0.50 1.01 -0.48
N ILE A 88 -0.51 0.50 -1.71
CA ILE A 88 -1.14 -0.78 -2.04
C ILE A 88 -0.32 -1.51 -3.10
N ILE A 89 0.03 -2.76 -2.81
CA ILE A 89 0.71 -3.64 -3.76
C ILE A 89 -0.04 -4.96 -3.81
N ILE A 90 -0.51 -5.33 -5.00
CA ILE A 90 -1.07 -6.66 -5.27
C ILE A 90 -0.03 -7.45 -6.04
N TYR A 91 0.26 -8.67 -5.55
CA TYR A 91 1.14 -9.60 -6.24
C TYR A 91 0.63 -9.79 -7.67
N SER A 92 1.50 -9.59 -8.66
CA SER A 92 1.22 -9.72 -10.11
C SER A 92 0.29 -10.88 -10.45
N LYS A 93 0.56 -12.08 -9.97
CA LYS A 93 -0.24 -13.29 -10.24
C LYS A 93 -1.69 -13.26 -9.74
N TYR A 94 -2.02 -12.36 -8.80
CA TYR A 94 -3.39 -12.18 -8.27
C TYR A 94 -4.07 -10.91 -8.81
N ARG A 95 -3.43 -10.14 -9.68
CA ARG A 95 -4.06 -8.98 -10.33
C ARG A 95 -5.22 -9.42 -11.22
N GLY A 96 -6.16 -8.50 -11.47
CA GLY A 96 -7.38 -8.77 -12.22
C GLY A 96 -8.53 -9.36 -11.38
N ASN A 97 -8.27 -9.82 -10.15
CA ASN A 97 -9.31 -10.39 -9.26
C ASN A 97 -10.05 -9.35 -8.39
N GLY A 98 -9.86 -8.06 -8.64
CA GLY A 98 -10.49 -6.98 -7.84
C GLY A 98 -9.83 -6.67 -6.49
N TYR A 99 -8.78 -7.41 -6.09
CA TYR A 99 -8.13 -7.27 -4.78
C TYR A 99 -7.54 -5.89 -4.50
N GLY A 100 -7.09 -5.16 -5.52
CA GLY A 100 -6.62 -3.78 -5.35
C GLY A 100 -7.74 -2.85 -4.85
N ARG A 101 -8.94 -2.99 -5.42
CA ARG A 101 -10.11 -2.20 -5.02
C ARG A 101 -10.57 -2.55 -3.60
N GLU A 102 -10.65 -3.84 -3.29
CA GLU A 102 -11.05 -4.30 -1.96
C GLU A 102 -10.02 -3.91 -0.89
N GLY A 103 -8.73 -4.08 -1.18
CA GLY A 103 -7.63 -3.67 -0.31
C GLY A 103 -7.65 -2.16 -0.02
N LEU A 104 -7.84 -1.32 -1.03
CA LEU A 104 -7.90 0.14 -0.83
C LEU A 104 -9.11 0.56 0.02
N LYS A 105 -10.27 -0.10 -0.15
CA LYS A 105 -11.44 0.14 0.72
C LYS A 105 -11.16 -0.25 2.18
N LEU A 106 -10.52 -1.40 2.40
CA LEU A 106 -10.11 -1.84 3.74
C LEU A 106 -9.12 -0.85 4.37
N LEU A 107 -8.16 -0.33 3.59
CA LEU A 107 -7.22 0.68 4.04
C LEU A 107 -7.93 1.97 4.47
N CYS A 108 -8.90 2.45 3.68
CA CYS A 108 -9.70 3.64 4.03
C CYS A 108 -10.46 3.43 5.35
N CYS A 109 -11.10 2.26 5.54
CA CYS A 109 -11.78 1.93 6.78
C CYS A 109 -10.83 1.90 7.98
N LEU A 110 -9.65 1.30 7.83
CA LEU A 110 -8.64 1.27 8.89
C LEU A 110 -8.12 2.66 9.24
N ALA A 111 -7.81 3.48 8.23
CA ALA A 111 -7.37 4.85 8.43
C ALA A 111 -8.43 5.68 9.16
N LYS A 112 -9.71 5.57 8.75
CA LYS A 112 -10.84 6.23 9.42
C LYS A 112 -10.95 5.80 10.89
N ASN A 113 -10.91 4.50 11.15
CA ASN A 113 -11.01 3.96 12.51
C ASN A 113 -9.82 4.37 13.40
N ASN A 114 -8.67 4.66 12.80
CA ASN A 114 -7.50 5.21 13.48
C ASN A 114 -7.53 6.74 13.62
N GLY A 115 -8.63 7.40 13.24
CA GLY A 115 -8.85 8.83 13.42
C GLY A 115 -8.26 9.71 12.32
N LEU A 116 -7.81 9.15 11.19
CA LEU A 116 -7.35 9.93 10.05
C LEU A 116 -8.55 10.59 9.36
N ARG A 117 -8.40 11.87 9.01
CA ARG A 117 -9.42 12.64 8.27
C ARG A 117 -9.34 12.44 6.76
N SER A 118 -8.15 12.10 6.25
CA SER A 118 -7.92 12.00 4.82
C SER A 118 -6.74 11.08 4.52
N LEU A 119 -6.79 10.40 3.39
CA LEU A 119 -5.65 9.69 2.78
C LEU A 119 -5.30 10.31 1.44
N TYR A 120 -4.03 10.22 1.09
CA TYR A 120 -3.46 10.71 -0.15
C TYR A 120 -2.67 9.62 -0.86
N ASP A 121 -2.39 9.79 -2.15
CA ASP A 121 -1.33 9.05 -2.84
C ASP A 121 -0.79 9.87 -4.01
N SER A 122 0.51 9.77 -4.25
CA SER A 122 1.20 10.41 -5.38
C SER A 122 1.48 9.35 -6.43
N ILE A 123 0.72 9.38 -7.52
CA ILE A 123 0.72 8.32 -8.52
C ILE A 123 1.26 8.85 -9.85
N ALA A 124 2.17 8.10 -10.47
CA ALA A 124 2.68 8.38 -11.81
C ALA A 124 1.54 8.45 -12.84
N LEU A 125 1.62 9.37 -13.80
CA LEU A 125 0.54 9.61 -14.76
C LEU A 125 0.18 8.41 -15.66
N ASP A 126 1.12 7.50 -15.88
CA ASP A 126 0.96 6.28 -16.68
C ASP A 126 0.54 5.06 -15.83
N ASN A 127 0.41 5.21 -14.51
CA ASN A 127 0.09 4.11 -13.62
C ASN A 127 -1.43 3.82 -13.60
N SER A 128 -1.78 2.59 -13.97
CA SER A 128 -3.18 2.10 -13.98
C SER A 128 -3.90 2.17 -12.62
N ALA A 129 -3.15 2.31 -11.51
CA ALA A 129 -3.72 2.44 -10.17
C ALA A 129 -4.61 3.68 -10.02
N ILE A 130 -4.40 4.76 -10.79
CA ILE A 130 -5.23 5.98 -10.75
C ILE A 130 -6.72 5.63 -10.83
N LYS A 131 -7.10 4.73 -11.75
CA LYS A 131 -8.50 4.32 -11.92
C LYS A 131 -9.07 3.64 -10.68
N ILE A 132 -8.27 2.80 -10.01
CA ILE A 132 -8.69 2.11 -8.78
C ILE A 132 -8.95 3.11 -7.66
N PHE A 133 -8.08 4.12 -7.52
CA PHE A 133 -8.25 5.17 -6.53
C PHE A 133 -9.51 6.02 -6.80
N LEU A 134 -9.68 6.49 -8.03
CA LEU A 134 -10.86 7.28 -8.43
C LEU A 134 -12.17 6.52 -8.18
N ASP A 135 -12.25 5.26 -8.59
CA ASP A 135 -13.43 4.43 -8.36
C ASP A 135 -13.68 4.14 -6.85
N CYS A 136 -12.64 4.26 -6.01
CA CYS A 136 -12.76 4.16 -4.55
C CYS A 136 -13.12 5.51 -3.91
N GLY A 137 -13.43 6.53 -4.70
CA GLY A 137 -13.86 7.84 -4.25
C GLY A 137 -12.71 8.74 -3.78
N PHE A 138 -11.51 8.52 -4.30
CA PHE A 138 -10.47 9.55 -4.29
C PHE A 138 -10.75 10.56 -5.41
N THR A 139 -10.33 11.79 -5.21
CA THR A 139 -10.38 12.88 -6.18
C THR A 139 -8.98 13.45 -6.38
N GLU A 140 -8.74 14.09 -7.52
CA GLU A 140 -7.49 14.82 -7.76
C GLU A 140 -7.39 16.03 -6.82
N ASP A 141 -6.27 16.13 -6.10
CA ASP A 141 -5.91 17.28 -5.26
C ASP A 141 -5.07 18.27 -6.10
N TYR A 142 -4.01 17.77 -6.72
CA TYR A 142 -3.24 18.49 -7.74
C TYR A 142 -2.53 17.54 -8.68
N ARG A 143 -1.95 18.09 -9.75
CA ARG A 143 -1.19 17.35 -10.75
C ARG A 143 0.06 18.13 -11.16
N THR A 144 1.14 17.40 -11.42
CA THR A 144 2.36 17.91 -12.04
C THR A 144 2.55 17.28 -13.42
N LYS A 145 3.68 17.55 -14.08
CA LYS A 145 4.04 16.87 -15.33
C LYS A 145 4.33 15.36 -15.14
N ASP A 146 4.63 14.92 -13.91
CA ASP A 146 5.11 13.57 -13.62
C ASP A 146 4.10 12.75 -12.80
N ILE A 147 3.31 13.38 -11.94
CA ILE A 147 2.39 12.71 -11.01
C ILE A 147 1.03 13.38 -10.92
N VAL A 148 0.04 12.62 -10.45
CA VAL A 148 -1.22 13.12 -9.90
C VAL A 148 -1.28 12.81 -8.42
N MET A 149 -1.54 13.82 -7.59
CA MET A 149 -1.85 13.65 -6.18
C MET A 149 -3.35 13.40 -6.05
N LEU A 150 -3.71 12.23 -5.53
CA LEU A 150 -5.09 11.86 -5.24
C LEU A 150 -5.34 11.99 -3.75
N LYS A 151 -6.55 12.44 -3.37
CA LYS A 151 -7.00 12.60 -2.00
C LYS A 151 -8.36 11.95 -1.80
N LYS A 152 -8.59 11.37 -0.64
CA LYS A 152 -9.92 10.98 -0.17
C LYS A 152 -10.12 11.49 1.25
N ASP A 153 -11.19 12.25 1.47
CA ASP A 153 -11.68 12.55 2.81
C ASP A 153 -12.39 11.30 3.39
N LEU A 154 -12.07 10.99 4.63
CA LEU A 154 -12.53 9.81 5.36
C LEU A 154 -13.67 10.22 6.31
N GLU A 155 -14.85 10.44 5.74
CA GLU A 155 -16.10 10.70 6.49
C GLU A 155 -16.64 9.45 7.17
#